data_AF-A0A519G2C8-F1
#
_entry.id   AF-A0A519G2C8-F1
#
_cell.length_a   1.000
_cell.length_b   1.000
_cell.length_c   1.000
_cell.angle_alpha   90.00
_cell.angle_beta   90.00
_cell.angle_gamma   90.00
#
_symmetry.space_group_name_H-M   'P 1'
#
loop_
_entity.id
_entity.type
_entity.pdbx_description
1 polymer ?
#
loop_
_entity_poly.entity_id
_entity_poly.type
_entity_poly.pdbx_seq_one_letter_code
_entity_poly.pdbx_strand_id
1 'polypeptide(L)'
;PEAACTSTQFHVQTSPDQFAEYWNASQAIASIQVALAANAPYLLGKELWRETRIPLFEQATDTRSEELKEQGVRPRVWFGERWITSIFDLFEENVRYFPALLPITEDEDPLAVLDAGGIPQLHELRLHNGTVYRWNRPIYDVVAGAPHVRVENRVLAAGPTVVDTLANAAFYFGLVRALAEDDRPLWSQMSFSAAEENFHVGARDGIDAQVYWPGVGQVAATELTLRRLLPQAREGLVSWGVQTEEVDRLLGIIEGRCLTGRNGASWYRDQVRAHQDAGADRAEALRLTLLEYRTRMHSNEPVHTW
;
A
#
# COMPACT_ATOMS: atom_id res chain seq x y z
N PRO A 1 -4.75 -4.55 -19.58
CA PRO A 1 -4.79 -3.44 -18.59
C PRO A 1 -4.57 -3.93 -17.14
N GLU A 2 -5.31 -4.94 -16.66
CA GLU A 2 -5.15 -5.48 -15.29
C GLU A 2 -3.75 -6.06 -15.02
N ALA A 3 -3.11 -6.69 -16.00
CA ALA A 3 -1.74 -7.21 -15.87
C ALA A 3 -0.65 -6.11 -15.81
N ALA A 4 -0.98 -4.84 -16.07
CA ALA A 4 -0.02 -3.74 -15.96
C ALA A 4 0.21 -3.28 -14.51
N CYS A 5 -0.63 -3.73 -13.56
CA CYS A 5 -0.61 -3.26 -12.19
C CYS A 5 -0.57 -4.38 -11.13
N THR A 6 0.18 -5.47 -11.34
CA THR A 6 0.30 -6.55 -10.33
C THR A 6 0.76 -5.99 -8.99
N SER A 7 0.04 -6.32 -7.93
CA SER A 7 0.28 -5.86 -6.56
C SER A 7 0.43 -7.03 -5.61
N THR A 8 1.08 -6.78 -4.49
CA THR A 8 0.95 -7.60 -3.29
C THR A 8 0.05 -6.87 -2.31
N GLN A 9 -0.90 -7.59 -1.71
CA GLN A 9 -1.87 -7.02 -0.78
C GLN A 9 -1.75 -7.70 0.58
N PHE A 10 -1.69 -6.91 1.64
CA PHE A 10 -1.61 -7.41 3.01
C PHE A 10 -2.92 -7.16 3.73
N HIS A 11 -3.35 -8.15 4.51
CA HIS A 11 -4.58 -8.05 5.29
C HIS A 11 -4.21 -8.13 6.76
N VAL A 12 -4.60 -7.11 7.54
CA VAL A 12 -4.57 -7.17 9.00
C VAL A 12 -6.00 -7.27 9.50
N GLN A 13 -6.31 -8.36 10.19
CA GLN A 13 -7.59 -8.55 10.84
C GLN A 13 -7.61 -7.80 12.16
N THR A 14 -8.71 -7.11 12.43
CA THR A 14 -8.89 -6.24 13.60
C THR A 14 -10.27 -6.47 14.20
N SER A 15 -10.46 -6.00 15.43
CA SER A 15 -11.81 -5.78 15.97
C SER A 15 -12.41 -4.50 15.38
N PRO A 16 -13.75 -4.36 15.37
CA PRO A 16 -14.41 -3.12 14.97
C PRO A 16 -13.93 -1.89 15.77
N ASP A 17 -13.72 -2.06 17.08
CA ASP A 17 -13.33 -0.98 17.99
C ASP A 17 -11.90 -0.48 17.77
N GLN A 18 -11.03 -1.29 17.18
CA GLN A 18 -9.63 -0.93 16.85
C GLN A 18 -9.43 -0.61 15.37
N PHE A 19 -10.50 -0.71 14.56
CA PHE A 19 -10.36 -0.62 13.10
C PHE A 19 -9.79 0.73 12.66
N ALA A 20 -10.24 1.81 13.30
CA ALA A 20 -9.85 3.16 12.94
C ALA A 20 -8.34 3.38 13.12
N GLU A 21 -7.79 2.90 14.24
CA GLU A 21 -6.37 2.99 14.58
C GLU A 21 -5.52 2.26 13.55
N TYR A 22 -5.89 1.02 13.23
CA TYR A 22 -5.17 0.22 12.24
C TYR A 22 -5.26 0.83 10.84
N TRP A 23 -6.42 1.32 10.42
CA TRP A 23 -6.57 1.94 9.11
C TRP A 23 -5.80 3.27 9.01
N ASN A 24 -5.90 4.13 10.02
CA ASN A 24 -5.18 5.40 10.06
C ASN A 24 -3.66 5.18 10.10
N ALA A 25 -3.17 4.18 10.85
CA ALA A 25 -1.77 3.78 10.83
C ALA A 25 -1.33 3.33 9.42
N SER A 26 -2.09 2.44 8.77
CA SER A 26 -1.80 1.99 7.40
C SER A 26 -1.81 3.11 6.38
N GLN A 27 -2.68 4.12 6.54
CA GLN A 27 -2.70 5.31 5.69
C GLN A 27 -1.49 6.21 5.92
N ALA A 28 -1.13 6.46 7.17
CA ALA A 28 -0.03 7.37 7.51
C ALA A 28 1.33 6.86 7.00
N ILE A 29 1.53 5.55 6.95
CA ILE A 29 2.80 4.92 6.51
C ILE A 29 2.82 4.54 5.02
N ALA A 30 1.71 4.73 4.30
CA ALA A 30 1.57 4.29 2.92
C ALA A 30 2.68 4.84 2.01
N SER A 31 3.08 6.09 2.22
CA SER A 31 4.19 6.74 1.51
C SER A 31 5.52 6.02 1.69
N ILE A 32 5.84 5.59 2.91
CA ILE A 32 7.07 4.87 3.25
C ILE A 32 7.08 3.51 2.59
N GLN A 33 5.96 2.79 2.66
CA GLN A 33 5.82 1.50 1.98
C GLN A 33 6.09 1.64 0.47
N VAL A 34 5.44 2.60 -0.19
CA VAL A 34 5.62 2.84 -1.62
C VAL A 34 7.06 3.25 -1.94
N ALA A 35 7.64 4.19 -1.18
CA ALA A 35 9.01 4.65 -1.39
C ALA A 35 10.03 3.50 -1.34
N LEU A 36 9.99 2.69 -0.28
CA LEU A 36 10.99 1.63 -0.05
C LEU A 36 10.77 0.38 -0.91
N ALA A 37 9.56 0.16 -1.40
CA ALA A 37 9.19 -1.02 -2.18
C ALA A 37 8.87 -0.73 -3.65
N ALA A 38 9.08 0.51 -4.12
CA ALA A 38 8.83 0.88 -5.50
C ALA A 38 9.50 -0.09 -6.47
N ASN A 39 8.75 -0.55 -7.47
CA ASN A 39 9.20 -1.60 -8.40
C ASN A 39 8.63 -1.47 -9.81
N ALA A 40 8.04 -0.31 -10.16
CA ALA A 40 7.44 -0.08 -11.47
C ALA A 40 7.92 1.24 -12.13
N PRO A 41 9.22 1.36 -12.49
CA PRO A 41 9.78 2.59 -13.05
C PRO A 41 9.51 2.82 -14.55
N TYR A 42 9.00 1.84 -15.28
CA TYR A 42 8.79 1.92 -16.73
C TYR A 42 7.37 1.54 -17.15
N LEU A 43 6.85 2.26 -18.14
CA LEU A 43 5.62 1.93 -18.86
C LEU A 43 5.84 2.20 -20.35
N LEU A 44 5.47 1.25 -21.22
CA LEU A 44 5.61 1.37 -22.68
C LEU A 44 7.01 1.85 -23.13
N GLY A 45 8.05 1.37 -22.44
CA GLY A 45 9.45 1.69 -22.74
C GLY A 45 9.92 3.09 -22.31
N LYS A 46 9.12 3.84 -21.55
CA LYS A 46 9.46 5.16 -21.00
C LYS A 46 9.75 5.06 -19.50
N GLU A 47 10.82 5.70 -19.04
CA GLU A 47 11.07 5.90 -17.61
C GLU A 47 10.08 6.94 -17.09
N LEU A 48 9.33 6.60 -16.05
CA LEU A 48 8.31 7.45 -15.43
C LEU A 48 8.55 7.54 -13.91
N TRP A 49 7.49 7.45 -13.10
CA TRP A 49 7.56 7.44 -11.64
C TRP A 49 8.21 6.15 -11.15
N ARG A 50 8.83 6.15 -9.96
CA ARG A 50 9.40 4.92 -9.39
C ARG A 50 8.35 3.84 -9.14
N GLU A 51 7.13 4.26 -8.82
CA GLU A 51 5.96 3.39 -8.74
C GLU A 51 4.84 3.90 -9.66
N THR A 52 5.04 3.72 -10.98
CA THR A 52 4.12 4.19 -12.02
C THR A 52 2.71 3.57 -11.93
N ARG A 53 2.54 2.42 -11.27
CA ARG A 53 1.22 1.79 -11.12
C ARG A 53 0.22 2.68 -10.38
N ILE A 54 0.67 3.55 -9.47
CA ILE A 54 -0.21 4.46 -8.73
C ILE A 54 -0.94 5.40 -9.70
N PRO A 55 -0.25 6.32 -10.42
CA PRO A 55 -0.93 7.22 -11.35
C PRO A 55 -1.56 6.48 -12.53
N LEU A 56 -0.99 5.35 -12.97
CA LEU A 56 -1.58 4.55 -14.05
C LEU A 56 -2.96 4.00 -13.66
N PHE A 57 -3.10 3.43 -12.46
CA PHE A 57 -4.36 2.84 -12.03
C PHE A 57 -5.41 3.91 -11.73
N GLU A 58 -4.99 5.03 -11.14
CA GLU A 58 -5.83 6.21 -10.94
C GLU A 58 -6.39 6.73 -12.26
N GLN A 59 -5.56 6.88 -13.30
CA GLN A 59 -6.00 7.41 -14.60
C GLN A 59 -6.78 6.39 -15.42
N ALA A 60 -6.37 5.11 -15.43
CA ALA A 60 -6.96 4.09 -16.29
C ALA A 60 -8.38 3.68 -15.86
N THR A 61 -8.74 3.93 -14.60
CA THR A 61 -10.07 3.59 -14.05
C THR A 61 -10.94 4.82 -13.79
N ASP A 62 -10.43 6.01 -14.07
CA ASP A 62 -11.18 7.24 -13.88
C ASP A 62 -12.14 7.49 -15.03
N THR A 63 -13.42 7.22 -14.79
CA THR A 63 -14.50 7.44 -15.76
C THR A 63 -15.16 8.82 -15.63
N ARG A 64 -14.65 9.71 -14.76
CA ARG A 64 -15.20 11.06 -14.58
C ARG A 64 -14.87 11.92 -15.80
N SER A 65 -15.82 12.75 -16.24
CA SER A 65 -15.54 13.82 -17.21
C SER A 65 -14.70 14.93 -16.56
N GLU A 66 -14.08 15.80 -17.36
CA GLU A 66 -13.27 16.92 -16.84
C GLU A 66 -14.13 17.85 -15.96
N GLU A 67 -15.39 18.09 -16.31
CA GLU A 67 -16.31 18.89 -15.50
C GLU A 67 -16.55 18.27 -14.12
N LEU A 68 -16.70 16.93 -14.05
CA LEU A 68 -16.88 16.23 -12.77
C LEU A 68 -15.61 16.28 -11.92
N LYS A 69 -14.43 16.24 -12.55
CA LYS A 69 -13.14 16.41 -11.85
C LYS A 69 -13.02 17.82 -11.28
N GLU A 70 -13.34 18.85 -12.07
CA GLU A 70 -13.34 20.25 -11.64
C GLU A 70 -14.34 20.54 -10.51
N GLN A 71 -15.48 19.85 -10.51
CA GLN A 71 -16.47 19.90 -9.43
C GLN A 71 -16.06 19.12 -8.17
N GLY A 72 -14.91 18.44 -8.20
CA GLY A 72 -14.38 17.68 -7.08
C GLY A 72 -15.10 16.35 -6.82
N VAL A 73 -15.85 15.81 -7.78
CA VAL A 73 -16.43 14.46 -7.65
C VAL A 73 -15.30 13.47 -7.39
N ARG A 74 -15.41 12.61 -6.36
CA ARG A 74 -14.30 11.73 -5.96
C ARG A 74 -14.03 10.64 -7.01
N PRO A 75 -12.76 10.27 -7.28
CA PRO A 75 -12.44 9.11 -8.10
C PRO A 75 -12.71 7.81 -7.33
N ARG A 76 -12.86 6.69 -8.07
CA ARG A 76 -13.00 5.37 -7.45
C ARG A 76 -11.68 4.80 -6.94
N VAL A 77 -10.56 5.13 -7.60
CA VAL A 77 -9.20 4.87 -7.10
C VAL A 77 -8.71 6.13 -6.42
N TRP A 78 -8.40 6.03 -5.13
CA TRP A 78 -7.99 7.20 -4.36
C TRP A 78 -7.35 6.83 -3.03
N PHE A 79 -6.65 7.81 -2.45
CA PHE A 79 -6.02 7.70 -1.14
C PHE A 79 -7.05 7.74 0.00
N GLY A 80 -8.06 8.61 -0.10
CA GLY A 80 -9.14 8.78 0.88
C GLY A 80 -9.46 10.27 1.07
N GLU A 81 -10.26 10.60 2.08
CA GLU A 81 -10.67 11.99 2.34
C GLU A 81 -10.17 12.56 3.67
N ARG A 82 -10.11 11.72 4.71
CA ARG A 82 -9.82 12.15 6.08
C ARG A 82 -9.38 10.97 6.93
N TRP A 83 -8.82 11.28 8.11
CA TRP A 83 -8.69 10.30 9.18
C TRP A 83 -10.07 9.86 9.67
N ILE A 84 -10.18 8.60 10.06
CA ILE A 84 -11.44 8.01 10.52
C ILE A 84 -11.43 7.78 12.02
N THR A 85 -12.63 7.62 12.57
CA THR A 85 -12.89 7.24 13.96
C THR A 85 -13.60 5.90 14.07
N SER A 86 -14.15 5.40 12.96
CA SER A 86 -14.78 4.08 12.87
C SER A 86 -14.72 3.54 11.45
N ILE A 87 -14.85 2.22 11.30
CA ILE A 87 -15.04 1.57 9.99
C ILE A 87 -16.28 2.12 9.25
N PHE A 88 -17.30 2.54 9.98
CA PHE A 88 -18.53 3.09 9.40
C PHE A 88 -18.26 4.34 8.56
N ASP A 89 -17.29 5.18 8.96
CA ASP A 89 -16.89 6.37 8.20
C ASP A 89 -16.61 6.00 6.73
N LEU A 90 -15.92 4.89 6.48
CA LEU A 90 -15.52 4.48 5.14
C LEU A 90 -16.67 3.85 4.32
N PHE A 91 -17.55 3.08 4.96
CA PHE A 91 -18.71 2.49 4.27
C PHE A 91 -19.78 3.54 3.97
N GLU A 92 -20.01 4.50 4.89
CA GLU A 92 -20.89 5.64 4.66
C GLU A 92 -20.36 6.53 3.52
N GLU A 93 -19.05 6.81 3.50
CA GLU A 93 -18.41 7.50 2.38
C GLU A 93 -18.65 6.75 1.06
N ASN A 94 -18.56 5.42 1.08
CA ASN A 94 -18.79 4.64 -0.14
C ASN A 94 -20.21 4.86 -0.66
N VAL A 95 -21.24 4.71 0.19
CA VAL A 95 -22.65 4.89 -0.16
C VAL A 95 -22.94 6.33 -0.59
N ARG A 96 -22.33 7.30 0.07
CA ARG A 96 -22.53 8.73 -0.20
C ARG A 96 -21.93 9.16 -1.53
N TYR A 97 -20.74 8.68 -1.87
CA TYR A 97 -19.97 9.22 -3.00
C TYR A 97 -20.02 8.37 -4.26
N PHE A 98 -20.26 7.06 -4.15
CA PHE A 98 -20.15 6.16 -5.28
C PHE A 98 -21.47 5.45 -5.57
N PRO A 99 -22.09 5.67 -6.74
CA PRO A 99 -23.24 4.88 -7.14
C PRO A 99 -22.85 3.40 -7.29
N ALA A 100 -23.81 2.47 -7.15
CA ALA A 100 -23.57 1.06 -7.44
C ALA A 100 -23.29 0.88 -8.94
N LEU A 101 -22.17 0.25 -9.30
CA LEU A 101 -21.84 -0.07 -10.69
C LEU A 101 -22.55 -1.33 -11.18
N LEU A 102 -22.72 -2.29 -10.28
CA LEU A 102 -23.34 -3.57 -10.56
C LEU A 102 -24.63 -3.64 -9.74
N PRO A 103 -25.82 -3.53 -10.36
CA PRO A 103 -27.10 -3.60 -9.67
C PRO A 103 -27.49 -5.07 -9.42
N ILE A 104 -26.61 -5.83 -8.76
CA ILE A 104 -26.85 -7.21 -8.37
C ILE A 104 -27.35 -7.19 -6.93
N THR A 105 -28.51 -7.80 -6.72
CA THR A 105 -29.16 -7.94 -5.42
C THR A 105 -29.37 -9.42 -5.13
N GLU A 106 -29.32 -9.78 -3.86
CA GLU A 106 -29.64 -11.12 -3.36
C GLU A 106 -31.00 -11.11 -2.65
N ASP A 107 -31.58 -12.30 -2.43
CA ASP A 107 -32.87 -12.44 -1.74
C ASP A 107 -32.77 -12.27 -0.20
N GLU A 108 -31.55 -12.17 0.37
CA GLU A 108 -31.33 -11.97 1.80
C GLU A 108 -31.92 -10.63 2.26
N ASP A 109 -32.76 -10.65 3.31
CA ASP A 109 -33.10 -9.45 4.09
C ASP A 109 -32.15 -9.37 5.30
N PRO A 110 -31.15 -8.48 5.30
CA PRO A 110 -30.16 -8.43 6.36
C PRO A 110 -30.72 -8.09 7.73
N LEU A 111 -31.82 -7.31 7.79
CA LEU A 111 -32.44 -6.93 9.05
C LEU A 111 -33.20 -8.12 9.64
N ALA A 112 -33.94 -8.86 8.82
CA ALA A 112 -34.61 -10.08 9.26
C ALA A 112 -33.61 -11.14 9.77
N VAL A 113 -32.46 -11.30 9.10
CA VAL A 113 -31.39 -12.21 9.56
C VAL A 113 -30.84 -11.76 10.92
N LEU A 114 -30.57 -10.47 11.07
CA LEU A 114 -30.05 -9.91 12.32
C LEU A 114 -31.05 -10.03 13.47
N ASP A 115 -32.33 -9.73 13.24
CA ASP A 115 -33.41 -9.84 14.22
C ASP A 115 -33.63 -11.28 14.68
N ALA A 116 -33.37 -12.25 13.80
CA ALA A 116 -33.36 -13.68 14.13
C ALA A 116 -32.10 -14.14 14.88
N GLY A 117 -31.17 -13.23 15.19
CA GLY A 117 -29.88 -13.52 15.85
C GLY A 117 -28.83 -14.14 14.93
N GLY A 118 -29.05 -14.08 13.61
CA GLY A 118 -28.10 -14.52 12.59
C GLY A 118 -27.06 -13.46 12.24
N ILE A 119 -26.16 -13.83 11.32
CA ILE A 119 -25.12 -12.94 10.80
C ILE A 119 -25.39 -12.72 9.31
N PRO A 120 -25.80 -11.50 8.91
CA PRO A 120 -26.09 -11.21 7.51
C PRO A 120 -24.82 -11.22 6.67
N GLN A 121 -24.95 -11.70 5.44
CA GLN A 121 -23.88 -11.76 4.47
C GLN A 121 -23.54 -10.39 3.87
N LEU A 122 -24.52 -9.48 3.80
CA LEU A 122 -24.34 -8.12 3.26
C LEU A 122 -23.74 -8.13 1.84
N HIS A 123 -24.32 -8.93 0.95
CA HIS A 123 -23.79 -9.15 -0.41
C HIS A 123 -23.65 -7.86 -1.21
N GLU A 124 -24.65 -6.98 -1.17
CA GLU A 124 -24.66 -5.70 -1.89
C GLU A 124 -23.58 -4.76 -1.37
N LEU A 125 -23.39 -4.70 -0.05
CA LEU A 125 -22.33 -3.89 0.59
C LEU A 125 -20.94 -4.39 0.17
N ARG A 126 -20.71 -5.70 0.22
CA ARG A 126 -19.43 -6.32 -0.18
C ARG A 126 -19.15 -6.09 -1.66
N LEU A 127 -20.15 -6.26 -2.52
CA LEU A 127 -20.04 -6.02 -3.96
C LEU A 127 -19.74 -4.55 -4.26
N HIS A 128 -20.48 -3.62 -3.64
CA HIS A 128 -20.29 -2.19 -3.81
C HIS A 128 -18.89 -1.75 -3.37
N ASN A 129 -18.46 -2.17 -2.18
CA ASN A 129 -17.11 -1.92 -1.68
C ASN A 129 -16.02 -2.54 -2.58
N GLY A 130 -16.31 -3.67 -3.23
CA GLY A 130 -15.46 -4.29 -4.25
C GLY A 130 -15.18 -3.38 -5.45
N THR A 131 -16.07 -2.44 -5.75
CA THR A 131 -15.98 -1.49 -6.88
C THR A 131 -15.43 -0.11 -6.49
N VAL A 132 -15.00 0.06 -5.24
CA VAL A 132 -14.30 1.26 -4.75
C VAL A 132 -12.87 0.85 -4.41
N TYR A 133 -11.91 1.42 -5.12
CA TYR A 133 -10.53 0.97 -5.17
C TYR A 133 -9.62 1.86 -4.29
N ARG A 134 -9.93 1.93 -2.99
CA ARG A 134 -9.05 2.61 -2.01
C ARG A 134 -7.72 1.87 -1.85
N TRP A 135 -6.64 2.62 -1.67
CA TRP A 135 -5.30 2.07 -1.45
C TRP A 135 -5.16 1.29 -0.12
N ASN A 136 -5.83 1.73 0.96
CA ASN A 136 -6.16 0.89 2.11
C ASN A 136 -7.69 0.73 2.20
N ARG A 137 -8.18 -0.50 2.02
CA ARG A 137 -9.63 -0.77 1.89
C ARG A 137 -10.18 -1.42 3.16
N PRO A 138 -11.36 -0.97 3.65
CA PRO A 138 -12.08 -1.71 4.68
C PRO A 138 -12.69 -2.97 4.07
N ILE A 139 -12.51 -4.10 4.74
CA ILE A 139 -13.14 -5.36 4.35
C ILE A 139 -14.07 -5.78 5.49
N TYR A 140 -15.33 -6.03 5.16
CA TYR A 140 -16.24 -6.85 5.94
C TYR A 140 -16.43 -8.16 5.19
N ASP A 141 -16.34 -9.28 5.90
CA ASP A 141 -16.62 -10.59 5.31
C ASP A 141 -17.08 -11.59 6.39
N VAL A 142 -17.79 -12.63 5.95
CA VAL A 142 -18.30 -13.70 6.83
C VAL A 142 -17.68 -15.02 6.39
N VAL A 143 -16.84 -15.60 7.24
CA VAL A 143 -16.12 -16.86 6.94
C VAL A 143 -16.47 -17.88 8.00
N ALA A 144 -16.88 -19.08 7.57
CA ALA A 144 -17.30 -20.17 8.45
C ALA A 144 -18.36 -19.73 9.51
N GLY A 145 -19.26 -18.81 9.12
CA GLY A 145 -20.31 -18.29 9.99
C GLY A 145 -19.85 -17.25 11.01
N ALA A 146 -18.63 -16.72 10.91
CA ALA A 146 -18.13 -15.64 11.77
C ALA A 146 -17.85 -14.36 10.96
N PRO A 147 -18.40 -13.19 11.36
CA PRO A 147 -18.09 -11.94 10.73
C PRO A 147 -16.71 -11.47 11.19
N HIS A 148 -15.96 -10.85 10.28
CA HIS A 148 -14.69 -10.24 10.62
C HIS A 148 -14.45 -8.99 9.77
N VAL A 149 -13.63 -8.08 10.31
CA VAL A 149 -13.21 -6.87 9.61
C VAL A 149 -11.69 -6.86 9.45
N ARG A 150 -11.23 -6.33 8.31
CA ARG A 150 -9.81 -6.26 7.97
C ARG A 150 -9.47 -4.95 7.29
N VAL A 151 -8.28 -4.43 7.54
CA VAL A 151 -7.64 -3.44 6.67
C VAL A 151 -6.87 -4.20 5.60
N GLU A 152 -7.25 -4.00 4.35
CA GLU A 152 -6.53 -4.52 3.18
C GLU A 152 -5.62 -3.41 2.63
N ASN A 153 -4.31 -3.56 2.80
CA ASN A 153 -3.27 -2.68 2.30
C ASN A 153 -2.84 -3.08 0.89
N ARG A 154 -2.99 -2.17 -0.08
CA ARG A 154 -2.87 -2.46 -1.52
C ARG A 154 -1.85 -1.59 -2.24
N VAL A 155 -1.05 -0.84 -1.49
CA VAL A 155 -0.12 0.17 -2.02
C VAL A 155 1.08 -0.46 -2.74
N LEU A 156 1.44 -1.69 -2.38
CA LEU A 156 2.67 -2.33 -2.82
C LEU A 156 2.56 -2.95 -4.22
N ALA A 157 3.62 -2.78 -5.01
CA ALA A 157 3.85 -3.60 -6.19
C ALA A 157 4.17 -5.04 -5.79
N ALA A 158 4.10 -5.97 -6.75
CA ALA A 158 4.75 -7.26 -6.59
C ALA A 158 6.25 -7.04 -6.30
N GLY A 159 6.76 -7.67 -5.24
CA GLY A 159 8.16 -7.51 -4.83
C GLY A 159 9.16 -8.17 -5.80
N PRO A 160 10.45 -7.77 -5.77
CA PRO A 160 11.48 -8.39 -6.60
C PRO A 160 11.76 -9.85 -6.31
N THR A 161 11.55 -10.27 -5.06
CA THR A 161 11.68 -11.65 -4.60
C THR A 161 10.60 -11.98 -3.56
N VAL A 162 10.49 -13.26 -3.20
CA VAL A 162 9.64 -13.69 -2.08
C VAL A 162 10.16 -13.09 -0.78
N VAL A 163 11.49 -13.10 -0.54
CA VAL A 163 12.06 -12.55 0.69
C VAL A 163 11.87 -11.04 0.80
N ASP A 164 11.93 -10.30 -0.31
CA ASP A 164 11.62 -8.86 -0.35
C ASP A 164 10.15 -8.59 -0.02
N THR A 165 9.25 -9.48 -0.46
CA THR A 165 7.82 -9.40 -0.16
C THR A 165 7.54 -9.68 1.32
N LEU A 166 8.21 -10.67 1.90
CA LEU A 166 8.13 -10.96 3.35
C LEU A 166 8.72 -9.83 4.19
N ALA A 167 9.80 -9.18 3.75
CA ALA A 167 10.37 -8.02 4.42
C ALA A 167 9.38 -6.83 4.44
N ASN A 168 8.71 -6.57 3.31
CA ASN A 168 7.65 -5.57 3.25
C ASN A 168 6.48 -5.91 4.17
N ALA A 169 6.11 -7.19 4.25
CA ALA A 169 5.05 -7.66 5.13
C ALA A 169 5.43 -7.43 6.59
N ALA A 170 6.60 -7.89 7.04
CA ALA A 170 7.09 -7.70 8.40
C ALA A 170 7.15 -6.22 8.79
N PHE A 171 7.65 -5.36 7.89
CA PHE A 171 7.70 -3.92 8.13
C PHE A 171 6.30 -3.31 8.30
N TYR A 172 5.37 -3.59 7.38
CA TYR A 172 3.99 -3.11 7.47
C TYR A 172 3.31 -3.57 8.76
N PHE A 173 3.38 -4.87 9.01
CA PHE A 173 2.73 -5.53 10.14
C PHE A 173 3.25 -4.99 11.48
N GLY A 174 4.56 -4.95 11.65
CA GLY A 174 5.17 -4.37 12.84
C GLY A 174 4.81 -2.90 13.04
N LEU A 175 4.94 -2.10 12.00
CA LEU A 175 4.77 -0.66 12.13
C LEU A 175 3.31 -0.27 12.40
N VAL A 176 2.35 -0.91 11.71
CA VAL A 176 0.93 -0.67 11.97
C VAL A 176 0.55 -1.09 13.38
N ARG A 177 1.07 -2.23 13.87
CA ARG A 177 0.86 -2.66 15.24
C ARG A 177 1.35 -1.63 16.25
N ALA A 178 2.59 -1.17 16.10
CA ALA A 178 3.16 -0.19 17.01
C ALA A 178 2.43 1.16 16.98
N LEU A 179 2.06 1.66 15.80
CA LEU A 179 1.37 2.94 15.65
C LEU A 179 -0.10 2.90 16.10
N ALA A 180 -0.77 1.77 15.91
CA ALA A 180 -2.16 1.61 16.33
C ALA A 180 -2.32 1.56 17.86
N GLU A 181 -1.26 1.19 18.58
CA GLU A 181 -1.24 1.11 20.05
C GLU A 181 -0.48 2.28 20.71
N ASP A 182 -0.05 3.28 19.93
CA ASP A 182 0.63 4.46 20.46
C ASP A 182 -0.36 5.38 21.19
N ASP A 183 -0.06 5.71 22.45
CA ASP A 183 -0.84 6.64 23.29
C ASP A 183 -1.00 8.03 22.65
N ARG A 184 -0.11 8.40 21.71
CA ARG A 184 -0.14 9.66 20.96
C ARG A 184 -0.21 9.37 19.46
N PRO A 185 -1.40 9.03 18.93
CA PRO A 185 -1.53 8.56 17.56
C PRO A 185 -0.99 9.55 16.54
N LEU A 186 -0.28 9.04 15.54
CA LEU A 186 0.37 9.86 14.51
C LEU A 186 -0.61 10.77 13.75
N TRP A 187 -1.81 10.28 13.47
CA TRP A 187 -2.87 11.03 12.77
C TRP A 187 -3.48 12.17 13.60
N SER A 188 -3.18 12.26 14.90
CA SER A 188 -3.50 13.46 15.70
C SER A 188 -2.53 14.62 15.45
N GLN A 189 -1.36 14.34 14.85
CA GLN A 189 -0.27 15.29 14.62
C GLN A 189 0.04 15.53 13.14
N MET A 190 -0.42 14.65 12.26
CA MET A 190 -0.29 14.73 10.80
C MET A 190 -1.66 15.08 10.20
N SER A 191 -1.74 16.09 9.32
CA SER A 191 -2.96 16.28 8.53
C SER A 191 -3.12 15.15 7.51
N PHE A 192 -4.36 14.80 7.19
CA PHE A 192 -4.62 13.77 6.17
C PHE A 192 -4.02 14.16 4.80
N SER A 193 -4.11 15.45 4.44
CA SER A 193 -3.50 15.99 3.22
C SER A 193 -1.98 15.81 3.16
N ALA A 194 -1.28 15.90 4.30
CA ALA A 194 0.16 15.67 4.34
C ALA A 194 0.49 14.19 4.10
N ALA A 195 -0.32 13.27 4.63
CA ALA A 195 -0.18 11.84 4.35
C ALA A 195 -0.43 11.53 2.86
N GLU A 196 -1.44 12.16 2.25
CA GLU A 196 -1.76 12.04 0.83
C GLU A 196 -0.64 12.61 -0.07
N GLU A 197 -0.11 13.79 0.27
CA GLU A 197 1.02 14.39 -0.46
C GLU A 197 2.26 13.48 -0.37
N ASN A 198 2.59 13.01 0.84
CA ASN A 198 3.66 12.05 1.05
C ASN A 198 3.48 10.79 0.20
N PHE A 199 2.26 10.27 0.08
CA PHE A 199 1.97 9.07 -0.71
C PHE A 199 2.34 9.24 -2.18
N HIS A 200 1.93 10.36 -2.78
CA HIS A 200 2.27 10.67 -4.18
C HIS A 200 3.76 10.98 -4.36
N VAL A 201 4.40 11.66 -3.40
CA VAL A 201 5.86 11.89 -3.41
C VAL A 201 6.62 10.56 -3.33
N GLY A 202 6.19 9.64 -2.46
CA GLY A 202 6.75 8.29 -2.35
C GLY A 202 6.61 7.50 -3.66
N ALA A 203 5.46 7.60 -4.33
CA ALA A 203 5.24 6.95 -5.63
C ALA A 203 6.12 7.55 -6.74
N ARG A 204 6.25 8.88 -6.78
CA ARG A 204 7.01 9.59 -7.81
C ARG A 204 8.51 9.36 -7.66
N ASP A 205 9.02 9.60 -6.46
CA ASP A 205 10.45 9.72 -6.18
C ASP A 205 11.05 8.41 -5.63
N GLY A 206 10.21 7.47 -5.17
CA GLY A 206 10.64 6.16 -4.68
C GLY A 206 11.52 6.27 -3.44
N ILE A 207 12.62 5.52 -3.41
CA ILE A 207 13.51 5.46 -2.24
C ILE A 207 14.19 6.80 -1.92
N ASP A 208 14.26 7.70 -2.90
CA ASP A 208 14.83 9.04 -2.76
C ASP A 208 13.82 10.07 -2.21
N ALA A 209 12.58 9.66 -1.93
CA ALA A 209 11.49 10.54 -1.51
C ALA A 209 11.80 11.31 -0.22
N GLN A 210 11.44 12.59 -0.23
CA GLN A 210 11.40 13.46 0.95
C GLN A 210 9.95 13.56 1.43
N VAL A 211 9.69 13.21 2.68
CA VAL A 211 8.34 13.19 3.26
C VAL A 211 8.26 14.12 4.46
N TYR A 212 7.07 14.68 4.70
CA TYR A 212 6.78 15.35 5.96
C TYR A 212 6.48 14.34 7.06
N TRP A 213 7.14 14.46 8.21
CA TRP A 213 6.83 13.68 9.40
C TRP A 213 6.70 14.56 10.66
N PRO A 214 5.61 14.43 11.44
CA PRO A 214 5.43 15.18 12.67
C PRO A 214 6.61 15.06 13.64
N GLY A 215 7.04 16.19 14.19
CA GLY A 215 8.19 16.26 15.10
C GLY A 215 9.55 16.03 14.44
N VAL A 216 9.61 15.91 13.11
CA VAL A 216 10.86 15.86 12.32
C VAL A 216 10.88 16.97 11.27
N GLY A 217 9.76 17.21 10.60
CA GLY A 217 9.68 18.07 9.42
C GLY A 217 9.89 17.27 8.14
N GLN A 218 10.48 17.91 7.13
CA GLN A 218 10.86 17.22 5.88
C GLN A 218 12.08 16.33 6.11
N VAL A 219 11.99 15.07 5.71
CA VAL A 219 13.03 14.06 5.95
C VAL A 219 13.03 13.01 4.83
N ALA A 220 14.21 12.46 4.54
CA ALA A 220 14.31 11.34 3.61
C ALA A 220 13.56 10.12 4.14
N ALA A 221 12.81 9.42 3.27
CA ALA A 221 12.08 8.21 3.64
C ALA A 221 13.03 7.15 4.25
N THR A 222 14.24 7.02 3.72
CA THR A 222 15.28 6.12 4.24
C THR A 222 15.80 6.54 5.61
N GLU A 223 16.08 7.82 5.84
CA GLU A 223 16.52 8.33 7.13
C GLU A 223 15.46 8.15 8.22
N LEU A 224 14.22 8.52 7.91
CA LEU A 224 13.08 8.34 8.81
C LEU A 224 12.91 6.86 9.17
N THR A 225 13.02 5.98 8.16
CA THR A 225 12.90 4.54 8.35
C THR A 225 13.98 3.99 9.27
N LEU A 226 15.25 4.31 9.00
CA LEU A 226 16.38 3.85 9.80
C LEU A 226 16.31 4.34 11.25
N ARG A 227 15.99 5.61 11.45
CA ARG A 227 16.09 6.25 12.77
C ARG A 227 14.85 6.08 13.65
N ARG A 228 13.67 5.87 13.06
CA ARG A 228 12.40 5.83 13.81
C ARG A 228 11.55 4.60 13.50
N LEU A 229 11.30 4.31 12.22
CA LEU A 229 10.28 3.33 11.86
C LEU A 229 10.73 1.89 12.01
N LEU A 230 12.01 1.56 11.77
CA LEU A 230 12.54 0.21 11.99
C LEU A 230 12.48 -0.21 13.47
N PRO A 231 12.91 0.62 14.45
CA PRO A 231 12.69 0.33 15.86
C PRO A 231 11.21 0.06 16.21
N GLN A 232 10.30 0.92 15.73
CA GLN A 232 8.87 0.75 15.97
C GLN A 232 8.30 -0.53 15.33
N ALA A 233 8.69 -0.83 14.08
CA ALA A 233 8.28 -2.05 13.41
C ALA A 233 8.76 -3.29 14.17
N ARG A 234 9.99 -3.26 14.71
CA ARG A 234 10.53 -4.33 15.54
C ARG A 234 9.71 -4.53 16.81
N GLU A 235 9.40 -3.45 17.53
CA GLU A 235 8.57 -3.49 18.74
C GLU A 235 7.18 -4.09 18.45
N GLY A 236 6.53 -3.66 17.37
CA GLY A 236 5.23 -4.18 16.98
C GLY A 236 5.26 -5.66 16.63
N LEU A 237 6.26 -6.14 15.88
CA LEU A 237 6.41 -7.57 15.57
C LEU A 237 6.66 -8.42 16.82
N VAL A 238 7.51 -7.95 17.73
CA VAL A 238 7.77 -8.63 19.01
C VAL A 238 6.49 -8.68 19.86
N SER A 239 5.68 -7.61 19.87
CA SER A 239 4.38 -7.59 20.57
C SER A 239 3.40 -8.63 20.01
N TRP A 240 3.52 -8.97 18.73
CA TRP A 240 2.77 -10.05 18.08
C TRP A 240 3.37 -11.44 18.26
N GLY A 241 4.46 -11.56 19.04
CA GLY A 241 5.09 -12.84 19.34
C GLY A 241 5.95 -13.40 18.19
N VAL A 242 6.31 -12.58 17.21
CA VAL A 242 7.22 -12.98 16.14
C VAL A 242 8.62 -13.20 16.73
N GLN A 243 9.26 -14.31 16.36
CA GLN A 243 10.59 -14.65 16.87
C GLN A 243 11.61 -13.59 16.45
N THR A 244 12.44 -13.14 17.40
CA THR A 244 13.40 -12.05 17.19
C THR A 244 14.35 -12.30 16.02
N GLU A 245 14.78 -13.56 15.83
CA GLU A 245 15.62 -13.96 14.70
C GLU A 245 14.96 -13.67 13.35
N GLU A 246 13.65 -13.93 13.23
CA GLU A 246 12.89 -13.66 12.00
C GLU A 246 12.64 -12.16 11.81
N VAL A 247 12.41 -11.43 12.90
CA VAL A 247 12.28 -9.98 12.89
C VAL A 247 13.57 -9.32 12.38
N ASP A 248 14.70 -9.66 12.99
CA ASP A 248 16.00 -9.07 12.65
C ASP A 248 16.39 -9.44 11.21
N ARG A 249 16.10 -10.67 10.77
CA ARG A 249 16.33 -11.12 9.38
C ARG A 249 15.51 -10.32 8.36
N LEU A 250 14.21 -10.16 8.58
CA LEU A 250 13.31 -9.51 7.61
C LEU A 250 13.45 -7.99 7.64
N LEU A 251 13.56 -7.37 8.83
CA LEU A 251 13.77 -5.93 8.95
C LEU A 251 15.18 -5.51 8.52
N GLY A 252 16.18 -6.38 8.66
CA GLY A 252 17.53 -6.17 8.11
C GLY A 252 17.53 -6.00 6.59
N ILE A 253 16.55 -6.57 5.86
CA ILE A 253 16.41 -6.33 4.43
C ILE A 253 15.95 -4.90 4.14
N ILE A 254 15.01 -4.37 4.93
CA ILE A 254 14.53 -2.99 4.80
C ILE A 254 15.65 -2.02 5.17
N GLU A 255 16.41 -2.31 6.22
CA GLU A 255 17.64 -1.59 6.58
C GLU A 255 18.63 -1.57 5.41
N GLY A 256 18.94 -2.74 4.83
CA GLY A 256 19.85 -2.87 3.69
C GLY A 256 19.43 -2.05 2.47
N ARG A 257 18.12 -1.99 2.15
CA ARG A 257 17.60 -1.09 1.09
C ARG A 257 17.86 0.37 1.43
N CYS A 258 17.58 0.78 2.67
CA CYS A 258 17.77 2.17 3.10
C CYS A 258 19.25 2.60 3.06
N LEU A 259 20.15 1.73 3.50
CA LEU A 259 21.60 2.01 3.51
C LEU A 259 22.20 2.07 2.10
N THR A 260 21.72 1.25 1.18
CA THR A 260 22.25 1.16 -0.20
C THR A 260 21.55 2.12 -1.16
N GLY A 261 20.37 2.67 -0.81
CA GLY A 261 19.50 3.39 -1.74
C GLY A 261 18.95 2.49 -2.85
N ARG A 262 18.91 1.17 -2.63
CA ARG A 262 18.53 0.18 -3.65
C ARG A 262 17.21 -0.49 -3.34
N ASN A 263 16.21 -0.24 -4.17
CA ASN A 263 14.97 -1.02 -4.28
C ASN A 263 14.82 -1.53 -5.72
N GLY A 264 13.70 -2.21 -6.02
CA GLY A 264 13.46 -2.75 -7.35
C GLY A 264 13.45 -1.70 -8.46
N ALA A 265 12.84 -0.54 -8.20
CA ALA A 265 12.78 0.55 -9.16
C ALA A 265 14.15 1.21 -9.41
N SER A 266 14.95 1.46 -8.36
CA SER A 266 16.26 2.08 -8.52
C SER A 266 17.26 1.12 -9.17
N TRP A 267 17.25 -0.16 -8.79
CA TRP A 267 18.05 -1.20 -9.46
C TRP A 267 17.71 -1.29 -10.96
N TYR A 268 16.42 -1.41 -11.31
CA TYR A 268 16.00 -1.59 -12.71
C TYR A 268 16.39 -0.38 -13.57
N ARG A 269 16.19 0.84 -13.06
CA ARG A 269 16.61 2.07 -13.73
C ARG A 269 18.12 2.08 -13.98
N ASP A 270 18.90 1.74 -12.96
CA ASP A 270 20.36 1.81 -13.05
C ASP A 270 20.90 0.77 -14.05
N GLN A 271 20.32 -0.43 -14.11
CA GLN A 271 20.69 -1.44 -15.13
C GLN A 271 20.31 -1.02 -16.55
N VAL A 272 19.12 -0.44 -16.75
CA VAL A 272 18.74 0.09 -18.08
C VAL A 272 19.74 1.15 -18.52
N ARG A 273 20.14 2.06 -17.64
CA ARG A 273 21.16 3.09 -17.95
C ARG A 273 22.50 2.46 -18.27
N ALA A 274 22.96 1.50 -17.47
CA ALA A 274 24.22 0.79 -17.70
C ALA A 274 24.27 0.10 -19.08
N HIS A 275 23.18 -0.57 -19.50
CA HIS A 275 23.11 -1.17 -20.82
C HIS A 275 23.12 -0.14 -21.96
N GLN A 276 22.48 1.01 -21.77
CA GLN A 276 22.49 2.08 -22.76
C GLN A 276 23.86 2.75 -22.88
N ASP A 277 24.55 2.96 -21.75
CA ASP A 277 25.93 3.48 -21.73
C ASP A 277 26.90 2.49 -22.39
N ALA A 278 26.58 1.19 -22.36
CA ALA A 278 27.29 0.14 -23.10
C ALA A 278 26.89 0.04 -24.60
N GLY A 279 25.98 0.89 -25.09
CA GLY A 279 25.63 1.00 -26.50
C GLY A 279 24.34 0.29 -26.94
N ALA A 280 23.59 -0.32 -26.01
CA ALA A 280 22.27 -0.86 -26.34
C ALA A 280 21.28 0.28 -26.60
N ASP A 281 20.39 0.10 -27.60
CA ASP A 281 19.23 0.98 -27.69
C ASP A 281 18.27 0.74 -26.51
N ARG A 282 17.26 1.61 -26.35
CA ARG A 282 16.36 1.51 -25.19
C ARG A 282 15.55 0.20 -25.16
N ALA A 283 15.12 -0.29 -26.31
CA ALA A 283 14.32 -1.52 -26.36
C ALA A 283 15.18 -2.72 -25.92
N GLU A 284 16.43 -2.77 -26.40
CA GLU A 284 17.37 -3.81 -26.02
C GLU A 284 17.82 -3.70 -24.57
N ALA A 285 18.11 -2.49 -24.07
CA ALA A 285 18.45 -2.26 -22.67
C ALA A 285 17.35 -2.73 -21.70
N LEU A 286 16.08 -2.46 -22.02
CA LEU A 286 14.93 -2.93 -21.25
C LEU A 286 14.81 -4.46 -21.30
N ARG A 287 15.03 -5.07 -22.48
CA ARG A 287 14.99 -6.53 -22.65
C ARG A 287 16.09 -7.22 -21.83
N LEU A 288 17.32 -6.71 -21.90
CA LEU A 288 18.46 -7.23 -21.14
C LEU A 288 18.23 -7.11 -19.62
N THR A 289 17.78 -5.93 -19.17
CA THR A 289 17.46 -5.71 -17.75
C THR A 289 16.39 -6.67 -17.24
N LEU A 290 15.32 -6.90 -18.02
CA LEU A 290 14.26 -7.84 -17.65
C LEU A 290 14.77 -9.28 -17.52
N LEU A 291 15.67 -9.71 -18.41
CA LEU A 291 16.27 -11.04 -18.34
C LEU A 291 17.12 -11.20 -17.08
N GLU A 292 17.91 -10.18 -16.73
CA GLU A 292 18.69 -10.19 -15.48
C GLU A 292 17.77 -10.18 -14.25
N TYR A 293 16.76 -9.31 -14.23
CA TYR A 293 15.78 -9.23 -13.17
C TYR A 293 15.11 -10.59 -12.91
N ARG A 294 14.70 -11.30 -13.98
CA ARG A 294 14.08 -12.62 -13.87
C ARG A 294 15.02 -13.65 -13.26
N THR A 295 16.30 -13.65 -13.66
CA THR A 295 17.30 -14.55 -13.06
C THR A 295 17.47 -14.26 -11.56
N ARG A 296 17.60 -12.98 -11.19
CA ARG A 296 17.76 -12.57 -9.79
C ARG A 296 16.51 -12.80 -8.95
N MET A 297 15.32 -12.61 -9.51
CA MET A 297 14.05 -12.92 -8.83
C MET A 297 13.99 -14.39 -8.36
N HIS A 298 14.52 -15.32 -9.16
CA HIS A 298 14.59 -16.73 -8.79
C HIS A 298 15.69 -17.08 -7.78
N SER A 299 16.71 -16.22 -7.58
CA SER A 299 17.71 -16.42 -6.52
C SER A 299 17.12 -16.28 -5.11
N ASN A 300 16.03 -15.52 -5.01
CA ASN A 300 15.43 -15.12 -3.74
C ASN A 300 16.40 -14.36 -2.80
N GLU A 301 17.46 -13.75 -3.34
CA GLU A 301 18.31 -12.80 -2.62
C GLU A 301 17.66 -11.41 -2.59
N PRO A 302 17.78 -10.64 -1.49
CA PRO A 302 17.18 -9.31 -1.40
C PRO A 302 17.68 -8.34 -2.47
N VAL A 303 16.80 -7.52 -3.05
CA VAL A 303 17.19 -6.58 -4.13
C VAL A 303 18.31 -5.62 -3.79
N HIS A 304 18.52 -5.30 -2.51
CA HIS A 304 19.61 -4.42 -2.09
C HIS A 304 21.01 -5.06 -2.24
N THR A 305 21.09 -6.39 -2.39
CA THR A 305 22.36 -7.12 -2.60
C THR A 305 22.69 -7.36 -4.07
N TRP A 306 21.77 -6.99 -4.98
CA TRP A 306 21.90 -7.30 -6.41
C TRP A 306 22.96 -6.46 -7.12
#